data_AF-B8JFN7-F1
#
_entry.id   AF-B8JFN7-F1
#
_cell.length_a   1.000
_cell.length_b   1.000
_cell.length_c   1.000
_cell.angle_alpha   90.00
_cell.angle_beta   90.00
_cell.angle_gamma   90.00
#
_symmetry.space_group_name_H-M   'P 1'
#
loop_
_entity.id
_entity.type
_entity.pdbx_description
1 polymer ?
#
loop_
_entity_poly.entity_id
_entity_poly.type
_entity_poly.pdbx_seq_one_letter_code
_entity_poly.pdbx_strand_id
1 'polypeptide(L)'
;MSITGAHTAARAGSDENLSAHLQMIQGVIGRMGQNAFNAKTWAITVMAAVFALGSTFTSSRTDAAIVALALLLFWTMDAYFLRQEHLFRDLYDAVVRGEAPMFSMDTSPHRAVVGSTLRFVVSRSVWPVHLITVLVVGARAFKG
;
A
#
# COMPACT_ATOMS: atom_id res chain seq x y z
N MET A 1 5.04 -24.43 46.75
CA MET A 1 4.94 -23.86 45.39
C MET A 1 6.33 -23.37 45.00
N SER A 2 7.01 -24.02 44.05
CA SER A 2 8.44 -23.81 43.76
C SER A 2 8.69 -22.56 42.90
N ILE A 3 9.77 -21.83 43.17
CA ILE A 3 10.20 -20.62 42.43
C ILE A 3 10.34 -20.88 40.92
N THR A 4 10.71 -22.11 40.52
CA THR A 4 10.82 -22.54 39.12
C THR A 4 9.48 -22.52 38.37
N GLY A 5 8.35 -22.74 39.06
CA GLY A 5 7.02 -22.72 38.44
C GLY A 5 6.56 -21.32 38.08
N ALA A 6 6.83 -20.33 38.94
CA ALA A 6 6.43 -18.94 38.73
C ALA A 6 7.18 -18.27 37.56
N HIS A 7 8.49 -18.53 37.44
CA HIS A 7 9.31 -18.00 36.35
C HIS A 7 8.90 -18.54 34.98
N THR A 8 8.58 -19.83 34.89
CA THR A 8 8.14 -20.48 33.65
C THR A 8 6.78 -19.94 33.20
N ALA A 9 5.84 -19.73 34.13
CA ALA A 9 4.53 -19.15 33.83
C ALA A 9 4.64 -17.69 33.37
N ALA A 10 5.50 -16.88 33.99
CA ALA A 10 5.73 -15.50 33.58
C ALA A 10 6.31 -15.40 32.17
N ARG A 11 7.25 -16.28 31.82
CA ARG A 11 7.85 -16.34 30.48
C ARG A 11 6.85 -16.82 29.42
N ALA A 12 6.03 -17.83 29.72
CA ALA A 12 4.98 -18.27 28.82
C ALA A 12 4.00 -17.12 28.49
N GLY A 13 3.59 -16.36 29.52
CA GLY A 13 2.73 -15.19 29.33
C GLY A 13 3.38 -14.09 28.48
N SER A 14 4.69 -13.84 28.59
CA SER A 14 5.38 -12.88 27.72
C SER A 14 5.46 -13.36 26.27
N ASP A 15 5.70 -14.64 26.05
CA ASP A 15 5.85 -15.24 24.71
C ASP A 15 4.49 -15.25 23.96
N GLU A 16 3.39 -15.54 24.66
CA GLU A 16 2.02 -15.46 24.13
C GLU A 16 1.66 -14.03 23.71
N ASN A 17 1.98 -13.05 24.56
CA ASN A 17 1.74 -11.64 24.26
C ASN A 17 2.54 -11.15 23.06
N LEU A 18 3.81 -11.55 22.94
CA LEU A 18 4.64 -11.24 21.79
C LEU A 18 4.04 -11.82 20.50
N SER A 19 3.64 -13.10 20.53
CA SER A 19 2.99 -13.76 19.39
C SER A 19 1.70 -13.04 18.98
N ALA A 20 0.86 -12.64 19.94
CA ALA A 20 -0.36 -11.89 19.69
C ALA A 20 -0.09 -10.51 19.06
N HIS A 21 0.93 -9.79 19.52
CA HIS A 21 1.31 -8.48 18.95
C HIS A 21 1.81 -8.63 17.52
N LEU A 22 2.68 -9.62 17.26
CA LEU A 22 3.16 -9.92 15.91
C LEU A 22 2.03 -10.31 14.95
N GLN A 23 1.06 -11.12 15.41
CA GLN A 23 -0.13 -11.46 14.61
C GLN A 23 -0.99 -10.24 14.32
N MET A 24 -1.14 -9.32 15.28
CA MET A 24 -1.88 -8.08 15.07
C MET A 24 -1.23 -7.24 13.96
N ILE A 25 0.10 -7.10 13.98
CA ILE A 25 0.85 -6.36 12.95
C ILE A 25 0.74 -7.06 11.59
N GLN A 26 0.92 -8.37 11.54
CA GLN A 26 0.75 -9.15 10.30
C GLN A 26 -0.67 -9.01 9.73
N GLY A 27 -1.70 -8.96 10.58
CA GLY A 27 -3.06 -8.66 10.16
C GLY A 27 -3.20 -7.29 9.50
N VAL A 28 -2.47 -6.27 9.98
CA VAL A 28 -2.44 -4.95 9.34
C VAL A 28 -1.71 -5.00 7.99
N ILE A 29 -0.54 -5.64 7.92
CA ILE A 29 0.24 -5.83 6.69
C ILE A 29 -0.61 -6.52 5.62
N GLY A 30 -1.31 -7.60 5.97
CA GLY A 30 -2.21 -8.31 5.07
C GLY A 30 -3.33 -7.42 4.51
N ARG A 31 -3.91 -6.55 5.34
CA ARG A 31 -4.92 -5.57 4.87
C ARG A 31 -4.33 -4.53 3.92
N MET A 32 -3.09 -4.07 4.16
CA MET A 32 -2.41 -3.15 3.22
C MET A 32 -2.19 -3.82 1.86
N GLY A 33 -1.72 -5.08 1.85
CA GLY A 33 -1.55 -5.86 0.63
C GLY A 33 -2.87 -6.06 -0.12
N GLN A 34 -3.95 -6.40 0.58
CA GLN A 34 -5.27 -6.55 -0.04
C GLN A 34 -5.80 -5.23 -0.62
N ASN A 35 -5.64 -4.11 0.09
CA ASN A 35 -6.07 -2.80 -0.40
C ASN A 35 -5.27 -2.35 -1.63
N ALA A 36 -3.96 -2.61 -1.66
CA ALA A 36 -3.12 -2.36 -2.83
C ALA A 36 -3.57 -3.21 -4.04
N PHE A 37 -3.83 -4.50 -3.84
CA PHE A 37 -4.36 -5.38 -4.89
C PHE A 37 -5.72 -4.91 -5.42
N ASN A 38 -6.61 -4.48 -4.53
CA ASN A 38 -7.91 -3.93 -4.91
C ASN A 38 -7.76 -2.65 -5.76
N ALA A 39 -6.86 -1.74 -5.37
CA ALA A 39 -6.60 -0.52 -6.14
C ALA A 39 -6.14 -0.83 -7.57
N LYS A 40 -5.22 -1.82 -7.73
CA LYS A 40 -4.77 -2.28 -9.06
C LYS A 40 -5.90 -2.89 -9.88
N THR A 41 -6.75 -3.71 -9.24
CA THR A 41 -7.90 -4.33 -9.90
C THR A 41 -8.88 -3.29 -10.40
N TRP A 42 -9.22 -2.29 -9.58
CA TRP A 42 -10.10 -1.20 -10.00
C TRP A 42 -9.51 -0.35 -11.12
N ALA A 43 -8.20 -0.10 -11.11
CA ALA A 43 -7.52 0.59 -12.21
C ALA A 43 -7.65 -0.18 -13.55
N ILE A 44 -7.47 -1.51 -13.53
CA ILE A 44 -7.64 -2.37 -14.71
C ILE A 44 -9.10 -2.34 -15.20
N THR A 45 -10.06 -2.44 -14.29
CA THR A 45 -11.50 -2.36 -14.62
C THR A 45 -11.86 -1.03 -15.28
N VAL A 46 -11.36 0.09 -14.74
CA VAL A 46 -11.56 1.42 -15.34
C VAL A 46 -10.94 1.49 -16.73
N MET A 47 -9.72 0.98 -16.91
CA MET A 47 -9.10 0.94 -18.23
C MET A 47 -9.90 0.09 -19.22
N ALA A 48 -10.37 -1.09 -18.83
CA ALA A 48 -11.19 -1.96 -19.67
C ALA A 48 -12.50 -1.27 -20.08
N ALA A 49 -13.18 -0.58 -19.16
CA ALA A 49 -14.38 0.19 -19.45
C ALA A 49 -14.12 1.33 -20.44
N VAL A 50 -13.00 2.05 -20.28
CA VAL A 50 -12.58 3.12 -21.20
C VAL A 50 -12.28 2.56 -22.59
N PHE A 51 -11.64 1.38 -22.70
CA PHE A 51 -11.40 0.74 -24.00
C PHE A 51 -12.70 0.29 -24.66
N ALA A 52 -13.61 -0.33 -23.91
CA ALA A 52 -14.90 -0.79 -24.42
C ALA A 52 -15.80 0.37 -24.90
N LEU A 53 -15.72 1.52 -24.24
CA LEU A 53 -16.57 2.69 -24.49
C LEU A 53 -15.80 3.87 -25.11
N GLY A 54 -14.65 3.59 -25.74
CA GLY A 54 -13.64 4.59 -26.08
C GLY A 54 -14.10 5.71 -27.01
N SER A 55 -15.11 5.46 -27.86
CA SER A 55 -15.73 6.48 -28.71
C SER A 55 -16.71 7.42 -27.97
N THR A 56 -16.99 7.15 -26.70
CA THR A 56 -17.95 7.89 -25.88
C THR A 56 -17.28 8.56 -24.66
N PHE A 57 -16.32 7.89 -24.01
CA PHE A 57 -15.70 8.34 -22.76
C PHE A 57 -14.33 9.03 -22.91
N THR A 58 -13.86 9.25 -24.14
CA THR A 58 -12.61 10.01 -24.40
C THR A 58 -12.74 10.95 -25.60
N SER A 59 -13.98 11.33 -25.91
CA SER A 59 -14.33 12.09 -27.12
C SER A 59 -13.91 13.56 -27.01
N SER A 60 -13.89 14.10 -25.79
CA SER A 60 -13.32 15.41 -25.50
C SER A 60 -12.01 15.32 -24.71
N ARG A 61 -11.23 16.42 -24.74
CA ARG A 61 -10.04 16.58 -23.90
C ARG A 61 -10.37 16.47 -22.41
N THR A 62 -11.57 16.90 -22.01
CA THR A 62 -12.06 16.85 -20.64
C THR A 62 -12.29 15.41 -20.18
N ASP A 63 -12.93 14.57 -21.01
CA ASP A 63 -13.20 13.17 -20.65
C ASP A 63 -11.89 12.38 -20.49
N ALA A 64 -10.94 12.60 -21.40
CA ALA A 64 -9.59 12.03 -21.29
C ALA A 64 -8.86 12.48 -20.02
N ALA A 65 -9.00 13.75 -19.62
CA ALA A 65 -8.41 14.26 -18.38
C ALA A 65 -9.04 13.65 -17.13
N ILE A 66 -10.36 13.42 -17.12
CA ILE A 66 -11.07 12.76 -16.01
C ILE A 66 -10.58 11.32 -15.83
N VAL A 67 -10.48 10.56 -16.93
CA VAL A 67 -9.96 9.19 -16.90
C VAL A 67 -8.51 9.18 -16.39
N ALA A 68 -7.67 10.08 -16.90
CA ALA A 68 -6.29 10.21 -16.43
C ALA A 68 -6.22 10.53 -14.94
N LEU A 69 -7.06 11.46 -14.44
CA LEU A 69 -7.14 11.79 -13.03
C LEU A 69 -7.57 10.59 -12.18
N ALA A 70 -8.60 9.84 -12.60
CA ALA A 70 -9.07 8.65 -11.89
C ALA A 70 -7.97 7.59 -11.77
N LEU A 71 -7.22 7.34 -12.86
CA LEU A 71 -6.09 6.40 -12.85
C LEU A 71 -4.96 6.89 -11.95
N LEU A 72 -4.64 8.19 -11.95
CA LEU A 72 -3.65 8.78 -11.05
C LEU A 72 -4.05 8.62 -9.57
N LEU A 73 -5.34 8.74 -9.23
CA LEU A 73 -5.83 8.54 -7.87
C LEU A 73 -5.69 7.09 -7.40
N PHE A 74 -6.04 6.11 -8.24
CA PHE A 74 -5.79 4.71 -7.91
C PHE A 74 -4.30 4.43 -7.70
N TRP A 75 -3.44 5.15 -8.42
CA TRP A 75 -2.00 5.05 -8.27
C TRP A 75 -1.45 5.56 -6.95
N THR A 76 -1.90 6.75 -6.55
CA THR A 76 -1.45 7.34 -5.29
C THR A 76 -1.93 6.50 -4.11
N MET A 77 -3.11 5.87 -4.23
CA MET A 77 -3.57 4.85 -3.29
C MET A 77 -2.65 3.62 -3.24
N ASP A 78 -2.27 3.04 -4.38
CA ASP A 78 -1.38 1.87 -4.41
C ASP A 78 -0.03 2.18 -3.74
N ALA A 79 0.58 3.31 -4.09
CA ALA A 79 1.83 3.75 -3.47
C ALA A 79 1.68 4.05 -1.97
N TYR A 80 0.53 4.58 -1.56
CA TYR A 80 0.22 4.80 -0.14
C TYR A 80 0.19 3.47 0.63
N PHE A 81 -0.48 2.44 0.10
CA PHE A 81 -0.54 1.14 0.76
C PHE A 81 0.82 0.45 0.82
N LEU A 82 1.62 0.52 -0.24
CA LEU A 82 3.00 0.01 -0.23
C LEU A 82 3.85 0.70 0.85
N ARG A 83 3.75 2.02 0.96
CA ARG A 83 4.44 2.76 2.02
C ARG A 83 3.98 2.34 3.41
N GLN A 84 2.69 2.14 3.62
CA GLN A 84 2.18 1.67 4.91
C GLN A 84 2.64 0.25 5.21
N GLU A 85 2.63 -0.64 4.23
CA GLU A 85 3.15 -2.00 4.37
C GLU A 85 4.61 -1.99 4.85
N HIS A 86 5.47 -1.18 4.23
CA HIS A 86 6.86 -1.01 4.67
C HIS A 86 6.97 -0.51 6.11
N LEU A 87 6.18 0.49 6.49
CA LEU A 87 6.16 1.02 7.87
C LEU A 87 5.77 -0.05 8.90
N PHE A 88 4.79 -0.89 8.57
CA PHE A 88 4.38 -1.98 9.46
C PHE A 88 5.37 -3.15 9.46
N ARG A 89 6.11 -3.37 8.37
CA ARG A 89 7.23 -4.34 8.33
C ARG A 89 8.38 -3.89 9.24
N ASP A 90 8.74 -2.62 9.20
CA ASP A 90 9.76 -2.07 10.11
C ASP A 90 9.33 -2.15 11.58
N LEU A 91 8.05 -1.87 11.86
CA LEU A 91 7.46 -2.04 13.21
C LEU A 91 7.47 -3.52 13.63
N TYR A 92 7.15 -4.44 12.73
CA TYR A 92 7.22 -5.89 12.99
C TYR A 92 8.63 -6.29 13.42
N ASP A 93 9.64 -5.86 12.66
CA ASP A 93 11.03 -6.16 12.96
C ASP A 93 11.49 -5.52 14.28
N ALA A 94 11.00 -4.32 14.61
CA ALA A 94 11.27 -3.68 15.90
C ALA A 94 10.65 -4.43 17.10
N VAL A 95 9.44 -4.97 16.94
CA VAL A 95 8.80 -5.82 17.96
C VAL A 95 9.58 -7.12 18.15
N VAL A 96 10.05 -7.75 17.07
CA VAL A 96 10.92 -8.95 17.15
C VAL A 96 12.21 -8.66 17.92
N ARG A 97 12.78 -7.46 17.76
CA ARG A 97 13.99 -7.02 18.51
C ARG A 97 13.71 -6.55 19.95
N GLY A 98 12.44 -6.46 20.36
CA GLY A 98 12.06 -5.93 21.69
C GLY A 98 12.25 -4.42 21.83
N GLU A 99 12.33 -3.69 20.71
CA GLU A 99 12.56 -2.23 20.67
C GLU A 99 11.25 -1.43 20.70
N ALA A 100 10.12 -2.09 20.49
CA ALA A 100 8.80 -1.47 20.44
C ALA A 100 8.01 -1.73 21.73
N PRO A 101 7.24 -0.74 22.24
CA PRO A 101 6.35 -0.96 23.37
C PRO A 101 5.32 -2.06 23.08
N MET A 102 4.98 -2.83 24.11
CA MET A 102 4.01 -3.93 24.04
C MET A 102 2.67 -3.45 23.47
N PHE A 103 2.18 -4.15 22.45
CA PHE A 103 0.95 -3.84 21.71
C PHE A 103 0.91 -2.45 21.03
N SER A 104 2.03 -1.73 20.92
CA SER A 104 2.08 -0.49 20.15
C SER A 104 1.84 -0.74 18.67
N MET A 105 1.02 0.12 18.06
CA MET A 105 0.76 0.17 16.62
C MET A 105 1.27 1.47 15.99
N ASP A 106 2.11 2.20 16.74
CA ASP A 106 2.65 3.46 16.25
C ASP A 106 3.81 3.22 15.28
N THR A 107 3.61 3.63 14.04
CA THR A 107 4.64 3.60 12.99
C THR A 107 5.37 4.93 12.84
N SER A 108 5.04 5.95 13.64
CA SER A 108 5.65 7.27 13.58
C SER A 108 7.19 7.25 13.60
N PRO A 109 7.88 6.39 14.40
CA PRO A 109 9.34 6.36 14.44
C PRO A 109 9.97 5.90 13.11
N HIS A 110 9.25 5.09 12.33
CA HIS A 110 9.73 4.52 11.07
C HIS A 110 9.44 5.41 9.85
N ARG A 111 8.64 6.47 10.01
CA ARG A 111 8.22 7.36 8.90
C ARG A 111 9.38 8.08 8.21
N ALA A 112 10.43 8.42 8.97
CA ALA A 112 11.61 9.09 8.43
C ALA A 112 12.46 8.16 7.55
N VAL A 113 12.45 6.86 7.85
CA VAL A 113 13.26 5.84 7.16
C VAL A 113 12.62 5.40 5.84
N VAL A 114 11.29 5.24 5.82
CA VAL A 114 10.56 4.71 4.66
C VAL A 114 10.44 5.74 3.51
N GLY A 115 10.79 7.00 3.71
CA GLY A 115 10.73 8.03 2.66
C GLY A 115 9.30 8.41 2.24
N SER A 116 9.20 9.35 1.29
CA SER A 116 7.90 9.87 0.82
C SER A 116 7.18 8.87 -0.08
N THR A 117 5.85 8.84 0.00
CA THR A 117 4.95 8.05 -0.88
C THR A 117 5.30 8.23 -2.36
N LEU A 118 5.77 9.42 -2.74
CA LEU A 118 6.18 9.76 -4.11
C LEU A 118 7.35 8.92 -4.63
N ARG A 119 8.24 8.43 -3.75
CA ARG A 119 9.35 7.54 -4.16
C ARG A 119 8.83 6.19 -4.66
N PHE A 120 7.72 5.72 -4.11
CA PHE A 120 7.07 4.47 -4.52
C PHE A 120 6.23 4.64 -5.78
N VAL A 121 5.62 5.82 -5.98
CA VAL A 121 4.91 6.18 -7.23
C VAL A 121 5.83 6.12 -8.46
N VAL A 122 7.14 6.36 -8.30
CA VAL A 122 8.12 6.39 -9.41
C VAL A 122 8.92 5.08 -9.55
N SER A 123 8.69 4.09 -8.68
CA SER A 123 9.51 2.87 -8.61
C SER A 123 9.12 1.81 -9.65
N ARG A 124 9.94 1.67 -10.71
CA ARG A 124 10.14 0.59 -11.73
C ARG A 124 8.92 -0.21 -12.27
N SER A 125 7.92 -0.54 -11.48
CA SER A 125 6.69 -1.26 -11.83
C SER A 125 5.68 -0.41 -12.64
N VAL A 126 5.96 0.89 -12.77
CA VAL A 126 4.97 1.93 -13.12
C VAL A 126 5.10 2.44 -14.56
N TRP A 127 6.27 2.20 -15.16
CA TRP A 127 6.61 2.72 -16.48
C TRP A 127 5.62 2.34 -17.59
N PRO A 128 5.17 1.07 -17.73
CA PRO A 128 4.37 0.67 -18.88
C PRO A 128 3.01 1.36 -18.96
N VAL A 129 2.41 1.67 -17.81
CA VAL A 129 1.06 2.25 -17.79
C VAL A 129 1.12 3.77 -17.86
N HIS A 130 2.10 4.43 -17.24
CA HIS A 130 2.33 5.85 -17.46
C HIS A 130 2.61 6.15 -18.93
N LEU A 131 3.36 5.27 -19.60
CA LEU A 131 3.55 5.33 -21.04
C LEU A 131 2.20 5.28 -21.79
N ILE A 132 1.31 4.35 -21.43
CA ILE A 132 -0.04 4.24 -22.02
C ILE A 132 -0.89 5.49 -21.75
N THR A 133 -0.92 6.01 -20.52
CA THR A 133 -1.70 7.21 -20.18
C THR A 133 -1.20 8.42 -20.96
N VAL A 134 0.11 8.62 -21.04
CA VAL A 134 0.73 9.69 -21.84
C VAL A 134 0.44 9.51 -23.33
N LEU A 135 0.49 8.29 -23.85
CA LEU A 135 0.15 8.00 -25.25
C LEU A 135 -1.32 8.29 -25.56
N VAL A 136 -2.26 7.90 -24.69
CA VAL A 136 -3.70 8.15 -24.86
C VAL A 136 -4.00 9.65 -24.83
N VAL A 137 -3.44 10.39 -23.86
CA VAL A 137 -3.64 11.84 -23.75
C VAL A 137 -2.94 12.57 -24.91
N GLY A 138 -1.71 12.17 -25.24
CA GLY A 138 -0.93 12.75 -26.33
C GLY A 138 -1.62 12.57 -27.68
N ALA A 139 -2.05 11.35 -28.01
CA ALA A 139 -2.71 11.04 -29.29
C ALA A 139 -4.01 11.85 -29.52
N ARG A 140 -4.66 12.33 -28.45
CA ARG A 140 -5.85 13.19 -28.53
C ARG A 140 -5.52 14.67 -28.50
N ALA A 141 -4.44 15.07 -27.84
CA ALA A 141 -3.95 16.46 -27.83
C ALA A 141 -3.44 16.94 -29.20
N PHE A 142 -2.98 16.03 -30.07
CA PHE A 142 -2.52 16.34 -31.44
C PHE A 142 -3.63 16.32 -32.50
N LYS A 143 -4.84 15.86 -32.16
CA LYS A 143 -5.98 15.76 -33.07
C LYS A 143 -7.03 16.87 -32.88
N GLY A 144 -6.77 17.83 -31.99
CA GLY A 144 -7.63 19.00 -31.75
C GLY A 144 -7.03 20.27 -32.31
#